data_AF-A0A930TGG0-F1
#
_entry.id   AF-A0A930TGG0-F1
#
_cell.length_a   1.000
_cell.length_b   1.000
_cell.length_c   1.000
_cell.angle_alpha   90.00
_cell.angle_beta   90.00
_cell.angle_gamma   90.00
#
_symmetry.space_group_name_H-M   'P 1'
#
loop_
_entity.id
_entity.type
_entity.pdbx_description
1 polymer ?
#
loop_
_entity_poly.entity_id
_entity_poly.type
_entity_poly.pdbx_seq_one_letter_code
_entity_poly.pdbx_strand_id
1 'polypeptide(L)'
;MIQNSTINLKPLKISCTSTDCDNGLHCFKNSRKNKVADQFGQCRSCGTDLVDWSRVQKRCLSDATYTFDALKHELIRHHFWHVEIDQKAINHARRKGKSGMRVAIENRLRKSVGPAEPSRDGRQTPKENSGNSIYYAQHATACCCRKCMEYWHNIPIGQELTDAEIGYFTDLVMLYINERLPFLTENGEQVPRLKPLRCEESSSTEDEGG
;
A
#
# COMPACT_ATOMS: atom_id res chain seq x y z
N MET A 1 10.03 35.47 1.25
CA MET A 1 10.22 34.34 2.18
C MET A 1 9.03 33.41 2.02
N ILE A 2 9.21 32.24 1.43
CA ILE A 2 8.12 31.29 1.14
C ILE A 2 7.88 30.49 2.43
N GLN A 3 6.74 30.73 3.08
CA GLN A 3 6.32 29.95 4.24
C GLN A 3 6.02 28.52 3.79
N ASN A 4 6.89 27.59 4.17
CA ASN A 4 6.63 26.15 4.07
C ASN A 4 5.51 25.80 5.06
N SER A 5 4.27 25.81 4.59
CA SER A 5 3.14 25.29 5.34
C SER A 5 3.30 23.77 5.47
N THR A 6 3.74 23.31 6.63
CA THR A 6 3.72 21.91 7.03
C THR A 6 2.26 21.45 7.12
N ILE A 7 1.79 20.79 6.07
CA ILE A 7 0.46 20.18 6.04
C ILE A 7 0.41 19.10 7.11
N ASN A 8 -0.38 19.34 8.16
CA ASN A 8 -0.66 18.39 9.22
C ASN A 8 -1.68 17.36 8.70
N LEU A 9 -1.19 16.22 8.21
CA LEU A 9 -2.01 15.15 7.66
C LEU A 9 -2.67 14.37 8.79
N LYS A 10 -4.01 14.36 8.83
CA LYS A 10 -4.77 13.55 9.79
C LYS A 10 -4.47 12.06 9.52
N PRO A 11 -4.06 11.28 10.53
CA PRO A 11 -3.84 9.84 10.36
C PRO A 11 -5.10 9.14 9.86
N LEU A 12 -4.93 8.16 8.98
CA LEU A 12 -6.04 7.28 8.59
C LEU A 12 -6.64 6.65 9.85
N LYS A 13 -7.97 6.62 9.94
CA LYS A 13 -8.68 5.95 11.05
C LYS A 13 -8.47 4.43 11.07
N ILE A 14 -7.88 3.87 10.01
CA ILE A 14 -7.58 2.44 9.87
C ILE A 14 -6.09 2.16 10.07
N SER A 15 -5.80 1.12 10.85
CA SER A 15 -4.46 0.68 11.21
C SER A 15 -4.24 -0.77 10.78
N CYS A 16 -2.99 -1.25 10.81
CA CYS A 16 -2.67 -2.67 10.59
C CYS A 16 -3.22 -3.61 11.68
N THR A 17 -3.95 -3.10 12.66
CA THR A 17 -4.59 -3.89 13.73
C THR A 17 -6.11 -3.72 13.74
N SER A 18 -6.66 -2.95 12.81
CA SER A 18 -8.11 -2.75 12.67
C SER A 18 -8.77 -4.01 12.12
N THR A 19 -9.99 -4.28 12.59
CA THR A 19 -10.85 -5.40 12.19
C THR A 19 -12.28 -4.91 12.00
N ASP A 20 -13.02 -5.60 11.15
CA ASP A 20 -14.45 -5.47 10.91
C ASP A 20 -14.98 -6.87 10.55
N CYS A 21 -14.97 -7.75 11.56
CA CYS A 21 -15.20 -9.18 11.37
C CYS A 21 -16.62 -9.49 10.90
N ASP A 22 -17.60 -8.65 11.25
CA ASP A 22 -19.00 -8.79 10.80
C ASP A 22 -19.13 -8.67 9.28
N ASN A 23 -18.21 -7.93 8.65
CA ASN A 23 -18.12 -7.78 7.20
C ASN A 23 -17.03 -8.68 6.56
N GLY A 24 -16.55 -9.69 7.28
CA GLY A 24 -15.52 -10.62 6.78
C GLY A 24 -14.12 -9.99 6.63
N LEU A 25 -13.88 -8.85 7.27
CA LEU A 25 -12.61 -8.14 7.25
C LEU A 25 -11.86 -8.34 8.57
N HIS A 26 -10.81 -9.12 8.51
CA HIS A 26 -10.07 -9.62 9.66
C HIS A 26 -8.73 -8.90 9.84
N CYS A 27 -7.97 -9.33 10.84
CA CYS A 27 -6.58 -8.95 11.05
C CYS A 27 -5.84 -10.17 11.60
N PHE A 28 -4.84 -10.63 10.85
CA PHE A 28 -4.06 -11.83 11.16
C PHE A 28 -2.73 -11.49 11.85
N LYS A 29 -2.53 -10.22 12.19
CA LYS A 29 -1.36 -9.76 12.93
C LYS A 29 -1.54 -10.07 14.42
N ASN A 30 -0.75 -11.03 14.91
CA ASN A 30 -0.80 -11.45 16.31
C ASN A 30 -0.35 -10.36 17.30
N SER A 31 -1.00 -10.34 18.47
CA SER A 31 -0.60 -9.52 19.61
C SER A 31 0.53 -10.20 20.38
N ARG A 32 1.59 -9.46 20.73
CA ARG A 32 2.72 -9.97 21.54
C ARG A 32 2.28 -10.56 22.90
N LYS A 33 1.10 -10.19 23.41
CA LYS A 33 0.57 -10.66 24.71
C LYS A 33 -0.15 -12.02 24.65
N ASN A 34 -0.52 -12.49 23.46
CA ASN A 34 -1.26 -13.76 23.29
C ASN A 34 -0.43 -14.73 22.43
N LYS A 35 0.84 -14.97 22.78
CA LYS A 35 1.58 -16.11 22.25
C LYS A 35 1.08 -17.39 22.94
N VAL A 36 -0.17 -17.77 22.68
CA VAL A 36 -0.53 -19.18 22.73
C VAL A 36 0.10 -19.78 21.48
N ALA A 37 0.87 -20.86 21.61
CA ALA A 37 1.70 -21.41 20.54
C ALA A 37 0.90 -21.74 19.25
N ASP A 38 -0.42 -21.93 19.37
CA ASP A 38 -1.30 -22.41 18.29
C ASP A 38 -2.16 -21.33 17.58
N GLN A 39 -2.02 -20.03 17.89
CA GLN A 39 -2.83 -18.97 17.25
C GLN A 39 -2.14 -18.23 16.10
N PHE A 40 -1.09 -18.82 15.50
CA PHE A 40 -0.48 -18.20 14.32
C PHE A 40 -1.46 -18.20 13.15
N GLY A 41 -1.72 -17.02 12.59
CA GLY A 41 -2.50 -16.90 11.37
C GLY A 41 -4.02 -16.80 11.53
N GLN A 42 -4.52 -16.89 12.75
CA GLN A 42 -5.93 -16.66 13.07
C GLN A 42 -6.24 -15.16 13.20
N CYS A 43 -7.50 -14.79 12.96
CA CYS A 43 -7.93 -13.42 13.21
C CYS A 43 -7.82 -13.09 14.69
N ARG A 44 -7.11 -12.01 15.01
CA ARG A 44 -6.89 -11.54 16.39
C ARG A 44 -8.14 -11.18 17.18
N SER A 45 -9.30 -11.00 16.52
CA SER A 45 -10.55 -10.55 17.14
C SER A 45 -11.57 -11.66 17.25
N CYS A 46 -11.78 -12.44 16.18
CA CYS A 46 -12.80 -13.50 16.14
C CYS A 46 -12.23 -14.92 16.06
N GLY A 47 -10.92 -15.08 15.88
CA GLY A 47 -10.25 -16.39 15.82
C GLY A 47 -10.36 -17.13 14.47
N THR A 48 -11.05 -16.56 13.47
CA THR A 48 -11.21 -17.21 12.16
C THR A 48 -9.86 -17.45 11.47
N ASP A 49 -9.68 -18.64 10.92
CA ASP A 49 -8.52 -19.04 10.13
C ASP A 49 -8.93 -19.18 8.65
N LEU A 50 -8.62 -18.17 7.84
CA LEU A 50 -9.02 -18.11 6.42
C LEU A 50 -7.84 -18.27 5.45
N VAL A 51 -6.61 -18.25 5.96
CA VAL A 51 -5.41 -18.10 5.13
C VAL A 51 -4.59 -19.37 5.22
N ASP A 52 -4.31 -20.00 4.08
CA ASP A 52 -3.30 -21.04 3.97
C ASP A 52 -1.91 -20.39 3.99
N TRP A 53 -1.37 -20.23 5.18
CA TRP A 53 -0.05 -19.64 5.40
C TRP A 53 1.06 -20.45 4.73
N SER A 54 0.91 -21.77 4.62
CA SER A 54 1.90 -22.63 3.96
C SER A 54 2.00 -22.33 2.46
N ARG A 55 0.91 -21.83 1.87
CA ARG A 55 0.84 -21.41 0.46
C ARG A 55 1.38 -20.00 0.27
N VAL A 56 0.94 -19.04 1.09
CA VAL A 56 1.39 -17.64 0.98
C VAL A 56 2.89 -17.48 1.26
N GLN A 57 3.40 -18.14 2.30
CA GLN A 57 4.79 -17.98 2.74
C GLN A 57 5.81 -18.64 1.81
N LYS A 58 5.37 -19.49 0.86
CA LYS A 58 6.23 -19.98 -0.24
C LYS A 58 6.67 -18.87 -1.18
N ARG A 59 5.97 -17.72 -1.19
CA ARG A 59 6.27 -16.57 -2.05
C ARG A 59 6.37 -16.98 -3.53
N CYS A 60 5.37 -17.74 -3.99
CA CYS A 60 5.31 -18.28 -5.35
C CYS A 60 4.51 -17.33 -6.27
N LEU A 61 5.18 -16.69 -7.23
CA LEU A 61 4.53 -15.70 -8.10
C LEU A 61 3.46 -16.29 -9.04
N SER A 62 3.59 -17.55 -9.45
CA SER A 62 2.54 -18.22 -10.25
C SER A 62 1.24 -18.41 -9.46
N ASP A 63 1.29 -18.21 -8.15
CA ASP A 63 0.18 -18.34 -7.21
C ASP A 63 -0.16 -17.01 -6.51
N ALA A 64 0.25 -15.89 -7.13
CA ALA A 64 0.00 -14.56 -6.59
C ALA A 64 -1.49 -14.25 -6.45
N THR A 65 -2.36 -14.81 -7.30
CA THR A 65 -3.82 -14.65 -7.21
C THR A 65 -4.33 -15.09 -5.84
N TYR A 66 -3.91 -16.28 -5.37
CA TYR A 66 -4.30 -16.74 -4.04
C TYR A 66 -3.80 -15.80 -2.94
N THR A 67 -2.54 -15.35 -3.05
CA THR A 67 -1.96 -14.41 -2.09
C THR A 67 -2.77 -13.11 -2.04
N PHE A 68 -3.22 -12.59 -3.18
CA PHE A 68 -4.04 -11.39 -3.26
C PHE A 68 -5.41 -11.58 -2.62
N ASP A 69 -6.08 -12.70 -2.88
CA ASP A 69 -7.38 -12.97 -2.30
C ASP A 69 -7.29 -13.17 -0.78
N ALA A 70 -6.26 -13.89 -0.31
CA ALA A 70 -5.95 -14.00 1.10
C ALA A 70 -5.71 -12.62 1.76
N LEU A 71 -4.89 -11.77 1.12
CA LEU A 71 -4.63 -10.41 1.59
C LEU A 71 -5.92 -9.59 1.71
N LYS A 72 -6.85 -9.70 0.75
CA LYS A 72 -8.12 -8.95 0.75
C LYS A 72 -9.03 -9.30 1.94
N HIS A 73 -8.82 -10.41 2.65
CA HIS A 73 -9.51 -10.68 3.91
C HIS A 73 -9.01 -9.82 5.08
N GLU A 74 -7.85 -9.17 4.98
CA GLU A 74 -7.37 -8.25 6.02
C GLU A 74 -7.88 -6.83 5.77
N LEU A 75 -8.56 -6.21 6.75
CA LEU A 75 -9.24 -4.92 6.60
C LEU A 75 -8.37 -3.84 5.96
N ILE A 76 -7.15 -3.68 6.49
CA ILE A 76 -6.23 -2.66 5.96
C ILE A 76 -5.86 -2.97 4.51
N ARG A 77 -5.67 -4.22 4.11
CA ARG A 77 -5.31 -4.57 2.73
C ARG A 77 -6.50 -4.42 1.80
N HIS A 78 -7.67 -4.87 2.24
CA HIS A 78 -8.93 -4.69 1.55
C HIS A 78 -9.15 -3.22 1.20
N HIS A 79 -8.98 -2.32 2.17
CA HIS A 79 -9.10 -0.89 1.90
C HIS A 79 -8.14 -0.44 0.80
N PHE A 80 -6.88 -0.87 0.82
CA PHE A 80 -5.90 -0.46 -0.19
C PHE A 80 -6.13 -1.09 -1.56
N TRP A 81 -6.75 -2.26 -1.62
CA TRP A 81 -7.22 -2.90 -2.84
C TRP A 81 -8.41 -2.20 -3.49
N HIS A 82 -9.28 -1.55 -2.70
CA HIS A 82 -10.54 -1.01 -3.22
C HIS A 82 -10.56 0.51 -3.32
N VAL A 83 -9.80 1.24 -2.50
CA VAL A 83 -9.75 2.70 -2.54
C VAL A 83 -9.24 3.19 -3.90
N GLU A 84 -9.88 4.25 -4.40
CA GLU A 84 -9.51 4.90 -5.65
C GLU A 84 -8.06 5.38 -5.59
N ILE A 85 -7.32 5.16 -6.68
CA ILE A 85 -5.96 5.67 -6.83
C ILE A 85 -6.07 7.12 -7.29
N ASP A 86 -5.46 8.03 -6.53
CA ASP A 86 -5.52 9.45 -6.85
C ASP A 86 -4.95 9.78 -8.25
N GLN A 87 -5.51 10.80 -8.90
CA GLN A 87 -5.15 11.14 -10.28
C GLN A 87 -3.66 11.51 -10.44
N LYS A 88 -3.00 12.05 -9.39
CA LYS A 88 -1.56 12.35 -9.45
C LYS A 88 -0.75 11.05 -9.51
N ALA A 89 -1.12 10.05 -8.71
CA ALA A 89 -0.53 8.72 -8.73
C ALA A 89 -0.76 7.99 -10.06
N ILE A 90 -1.97 8.09 -10.62
CA ILE A 90 -2.28 7.56 -11.97
C ILE A 90 -1.38 8.22 -13.01
N ASN A 91 -1.32 9.56 -13.03
CA ASN A 91 -0.51 10.31 -13.99
C ASN A 91 0.99 10.01 -13.84
N HIS A 92 1.48 9.83 -12.62
CA HIS A 92 2.86 9.41 -12.36
C HIS A 92 3.14 8.03 -12.97
N ALA A 93 2.25 7.06 -12.77
CA ALA A 93 2.38 5.73 -13.35
C ALA A 93 2.32 5.76 -14.88
N ARG A 94 1.36 6.50 -15.47
CA ARG A 94 1.22 6.69 -16.93
C ARG A 94 2.47 7.27 -17.56
N ARG A 95 3.08 8.31 -16.96
CA ARG A 95 4.35 8.88 -17.45
C ARG A 95 5.51 7.91 -17.41
N LYS A 96 5.53 6.98 -16.46
CA LYS A 96 6.61 5.99 -16.33
C LYS A 96 6.42 4.77 -17.23
N GLY A 97 5.17 4.36 -17.46
CA GLY A 97 4.87 3.06 -18.04
C GLY A 97 5.28 1.89 -17.15
N LYS A 98 5.02 0.67 -17.61
CA LYS A 98 5.31 -0.55 -16.84
C LYS A 98 6.80 -0.73 -16.56
N SER A 99 7.65 -0.51 -17.56
CA SER A 99 9.12 -0.64 -17.41
C SER A 99 9.67 0.35 -16.37
N GLY A 100 9.29 1.62 -16.48
CA GLY A 100 9.70 2.67 -15.54
C GLY A 100 9.11 2.48 -14.14
N MET A 101 7.90 1.90 -14.04
CA MET A 101 7.28 1.54 -12.76
C MET A 101 8.04 0.41 -12.08
N ARG A 102 8.43 -0.65 -12.80
CA ARG A 102 9.23 -1.76 -12.26
C ARG A 102 10.51 -1.24 -11.59
N VAL A 103 11.28 -0.43 -12.29
CA VAL A 103 12.52 0.18 -11.77
C VAL A 103 12.24 1.08 -10.56
N ALA A 104 11.14 1.85 -10.59
CA ALA A 104 10.76 2.70 -9.47
C ALA A 104 10.36 1.90 -8.22
N ILE A 105 9.68 0.76 -8.40
CA ILE A 105 9.28 -0.15 -7.33
C ILE A 105 10.51 -0.78 -6.69
N GLU A 106 11.42 -1.32 -7.50
CA GLU A 106 12.64 -1.95 -6.99
C GLU A 106 13.45 -0.97 -6.13
N ASN A 107 13.72 0.24 -6.68
CA ASN A 107 14.42 1.30 -5.96
C ASN A 107 13.70 1.70 -4.67
N ARG A 108 12.37 1.75 -4.68
CA ARG A 108 11.58 2.04 -3.48
C ARG A 108 11.74 0.94 -2.44
N LEU A 109 11.65 -0.33 -2.82
CA LEU A 109 11.79 -1.45 -1.90
C LEU A 109 13.18 -1.46 -1.27
N ARG A 110 14.24 -1.38 -2.08
CA ARG A 110 15.65 -1.31 -1.62
C ARG A 110 15.89 -0.18 -0.63
N LYS A 111 15.24 0.98 -0.82
CA LYS A 111 15.40 2.13 0.08
C LYS A 111 14.52 2.07 1.33
N SER A 112 13.31 1.52 1.24
CA SER A 112 12.29 1.66 2.30
C SER A 112 12.17 0.46 3.22
N VAL A 113 12.35 -0.76 2.71
CA VAL A 113 12.20 -2.01 3.48
C VAL A 113 13.35 -2.99 3.25
N GLY A 114 14.23 -2.69 2.29
CA GLY A 114 15.45 -3.43 1.99
C GLY A 114 16.39 -3.57 3.18
N PRO A 115 16.79 -2.48 3.85
CA PRO A 115 17.76 -2.55 4.94
C PRO A 115 17.23 -3.37 6.12
N ALA A 116 18.14 -3.98 6.88
CA ALA A 116 17.81 -4.70 8.11
C ALA A 116 17.01 -3.85 9.11
N GLU A 117 17.34 -2.57 9.21
CA GLU A 117 16.72 -1.59 10.12
C GLU A 117 16.33 -0.29 9.39
N PRO A 118 15.17 -0.25 8.70
CA PRO A 118 14.78 0.94 7.96
C PRO A 118 14.36 2.10 8.89
N SER A 119 14.88 3.30 8.64
CA SER A 119 14.71 4.48 9.51
C SER A 119 13.27 4.95 9.74
N ARG A 120 12.34 4.65 8.81
CA ARG A 120 10.92 5.02 8.90
C ARG A 120 10.01 3.78 8.90
N ASP A 121 10.53 2.64 9.32
CA ASP A 121 9.78 1.38 9.30
C ASP A 121 8.49 1.47 10.14
N GLY A 122 7.41 0.89 9.62
CA GLY A 122 6.12 0.81 10.30
C GLY A 122 5.31 2.11 10.36
N ARG A 123 5.82 3.23 9.84
CA ARG A 123 5.03 4.47 9.69
C ARG A 123 4.16 4.36 8.43
N GLN A 124 2.84 4.48 8.59
CA GLN A 124 1.93 4.53 7.43
C GLN A 124 2.33 5.71 6.54
N THR A 125 2.48 5.46 5.24
CA THR A 125 2.76 6.54 4.28
C THR A 125 1.43 7.26 4.02
N PRO A 126 1.33 8.58 4.24
CA PRO A 126 0.08 9.31 3.99
C PRO A 126 -0.32 9.17 2.52
N LYS A 127 -1.55 8.75 2.25
CA LYS A 127 -2.06 8.50 0.89
C LYS A 127 -2.51 9.77 0.19
N GLU A 128 -3.20 10.62 0.92
CA GLU A 128 -3.70 11.90 0.43
C GLU A 128 -2.51 12.75 -0.07
N ASN A 129 -2.51 13.04 -1.38
CA ASN A 129 -1.47 13.80 -2.06
C ASN A 129 -0.09 13.14 -2.21
N SER A 130 0.03 11.82 -1.95
CA SER A 130 1.32 11.15 -2.17
C SER A 130 1.76 11.11 -3.64
N GLY A 131 0.79 11.10 -4.56
CA GLY A 131 1.04 11.11 -6.00
C GLY A 131 1.81 9.89 -6.50
N ASN A 132 1.82 8.78 -5.76
CA ASN A 132 2.60 7.58 -6.10
C ASN A 132 1.81 6.29 -5.85
N SER A 133 1.46 5.59 -6.93
CA SER A 133 0.71 4.33 -6.90
C SER A 133 1.44 3.19 -6.19
N ILE A 134 2.77 3.27 -6.07
CA ILE A 134 3.58 2.26 -5.36
C ILE A 134 3.16 2.16 -3.90
N TYR A 135 2.73 3.26 -3.26
CA TYR A 135 2.28 3.21 -1.86
C TYR A 135 0.96 2.47 -1.69
N TYR A 136 0.07 2.57 -2.68
CA TYR A 136 -1.17 1.81 -2.69
C TYR A 136 -0.84 0.32 -2.73
N ALA A 137 0.03 -0.03 -3.68
CA ALA A 137 0.47 -1.40 -3.90
C ALA A 137 1.20 -1.99 -2.68
N GLN A 138 2.20 -1.30 -2.11
CA GLN A 138 2.95 -1.80 -0.96
C GLN A 138 2.06 -2.14 0.25
N HIS A 139 1.04 -1.32 0.49
CA HIS A 139 0.09 -1.57 1.55
C HIS A 139 -0.87 -2.71 1.19
N ALA A 140 -1.38 -2.77 -0.04
CA ALA A 140 -2.25 -3.85 -0.50
C ALA A 140 -1.54 -5.23 -0.45
N THR A 141 -0.25 -5.28 -0.77
CA THR A 141 0.56 -6.51 -0.84
C THR A 141 1.37 -6.81 0.41
N ALA A 142 1.13 -6.08 1.52
CA ALA A 142 1.83 -6.26 2.80
C ALA A 142 3.37 -6.12 2.74
N CYS A 143 3.92 -5.37 1.78
CA CYS A 143 5.35 -5.01 1.70
C CYS A 143 5.65 -3.55 2.07
N CYS A 144 4.76 -2.91 2.85
CA CYS A 144 4.90 -1.52 3.29
C CYS A 144 5.85 -1.32 4.49
N CYS A 145 6.12 -2.37 5.27
CA CYS A 145 7.06 -2.33 6.40
C CYS A 145 7.52 -3.75 6.78
N ARG A 146 8.61 -3.86 7.54
CA ARG A 146 9.21 -5.15 7.94
C ARG A 146 8.24 -6.02 8.74
N LYS A 147 7.45 -5.41 9.62
CA LYS A 147 6.41 -6.15 10.38
C LYS A 147 5.38 -6.78 9.45
N CYS A 148 4.98 -6.13 8.36
CA CYS A 148 4.01 -6.71 7.42
C CYS A 148 4.64 -7.87 6.63
N MET A 149 5.89 -7.69 6.21
CA MET A 149 6.64 -8.73 5.49
C MET A 149 6.92 -9.95 6.38
N GLU A 150 7.12 -9.74 7.69
CA GLU A 150 7.30 -10.82 8.65
C GLU A 150 6.07 -11.74 8.72
N TYR A 151 4.89 -11.24 9.09
CA TYR A 151 3.75 -12.15 9.31
C TYR A 151 3.10 -12.64 8.01
N TRP A 152 3.07 -11.83 6.95
CA TRP A 152 2.50 -12.27 5.67
C TRP A 152 3.45 -13.12 4.85
N HIS A 153 4.70 -12.68 4.74
CA HIS A 153 5.63 -13.24 3.76
C HIS A 153 6.76 -14.03 4.40
N ASN A 154 6.77 -14.21 5.73
CA ASN A 154 7.81 -14.94 6.46
C ASN A 154 9.22 -14.40 6.17
N ILE A 155 9.37 -13.07 6.19
CA ILE A 155 10.64 -12.36 6.06
C ILE A 155 11.08 -11.88 7.46
N PRO A 156 12.17 -12.43 8.03
CA PRO A 156 12.61 -12.07 9.38
C PRO A 156 12.94 -10.59 9.52
N ILE A 157 12.56 -9.94 10.61
CA ILE A 157 13.00 -8.56 10.92
C ILE A 157 14.50 -8.57 11.28
N GLY A 158 15.23 -7.49 10.95
CA GLY A 158 16.65 -7.36 11.29
C GLY A 158 17.60 -8.02 10.28
N GLN A 159 17.08 -8.50 9.15
CA GLN A 159 17.86 -9.00 8.03
C GLN A 159 17.64 -8.15 6.79
N GLU A 160 18.70 -7.82 6.08
CA GLU A 160 18.58 -7.14 4.78
C GLU A 160 17.87 -8.05 3.79
N LEU A 161 17.01 -7.48 2.93
CA LEU A 161 16.38 -8.24 1.85
C LEU A 161 17.44 -8.64 0.82
N THR A 162 17.43 -9.91 0.45
CA THR A 162 18.21 -10.43 -0.67
C THR A 162 17.68 -9.87 -2.00
N ASP A 163 18.52 -9.91 -3.04
CA ASP A 163 18.10 -9.53 -4.40
C ASP A 163 16.92 -10.38 -4.91
N ALA A 164 16.87 -11.66 -4.55
CA ALA A 164 15.76 -12.53 -4.89
C ALA A 164 14.45 -12.10 -4.22
N GLU A 165 14.49 -11.71 -2.95
CA GLU A 165 13.33 -11.18 -2.23
C GLU A 165 12.89 -9.83 -2.80
N ILE A 166 13.83 -8.93 -3.08
CA ILE A 166 13.53 -7.66 -3.75
C ILE A 166 12.87 -7.90 -5.12
N GLY A 167 13.38 -8.85 -5.91
CA GLY A 167 12.79 -9.26 -7.18
C GLY A 167 11.36 -9.76 -7.02
N TYR A 168 11.13 -10.70 -6.10
CA TYR A 168 9.79 -11.22 -5.77
C TYR A 168 8.81 -10.11 -5.42
N PHE A 169 9.18 -9.22 -4.48
CA PHE A 169 8.28 -8.14 -4.07
C PHE A 169 8.08 -7.08 -5.16
N THR A 170 9.08 -6.89 -6.04
CA THR A 170 8.94 -6.03 -7.21
C THR A 170 7.88 -6.59 -8.16
N ASP A 171 7.94 -7.89 -8.44
CA ASP A 171 6.97 -8.58 -9.30
C ASP A 171 5.56 -8.60 -8.69
N LEU A 172 5.45 -8.90 -7.39
CA LEU A 172 4.17 -8.90 -6.67
C LEU A 172 3.50 -7.51 -6.69
N VAL A 173 4.29 -6.45 -6.49
CA VAL A 173 3.81 -5.06 -6.58
C VAL A 173 3.44 -4.69 -8.02
N MET A 174 4.20 -5.16 -9.02
CA MET A 174 3.87 -4.97 -10.43
C MET A 174 2.56 -5.66 -10.83
N LEU A 175 2.28 -6.85 -10.30
CA LEU A 175 1.01 -7.54 -10.52
C LEU A 175 -0.19 -6.71 -10.01
N TYR A 176 -0.10 -6.14 -8.81
CA TYR A 176 -1.10 -5.20 -8.31
C TYR A 176 -1.27 -3.99 -9.25
N ILE A 177 -0.16 -3.40 -9.71
CA ILE A 177 -0.20 -2.24 -10.61
C ILE A 177 -0.87 -2.59 -11.93
N ASN A 178 -0.57 -3.76 -12.51
CA ASN A 178 -1.19 -4.21 -13.75
C ASN A 178 -2.70 -4.45 -13.58
N GLU A 179 -3.13 -5.00 -12.44
CA GLU A 179 -4.55 -5.22 -12.16
C GLU A 179 -5.31 -3.90 -11.94
N ARG A 180 -4.73 -2.97 -11.18
CA ARG A 180 -5.38 -1.71 -10.81
C ARG A 180 -5.25 -0.60 -11.85
N LEU A 181 -4.23 -0.68 -12.71
CA LEU A 181 -3.94 0.28 -13.78
C LEU A 181 -3.68 -0.47 -15.10
N PRO A 182 -4.66 -1.21 -15.64
CA PRO A 182 -4.48 -2.08 -16.81
C PRO A 182 -4.18 -1.32 -18.10
N PHE A 183 -4.43 -0.01 -18.12
CA PHE A 183 -4.22 0.89 -19.26
C PHE A 183 -2.78 1.42 -19.38
N LEU A 184 -1.84 1.04 -18.50
CA LEU A 184 -0.46 1.51 -18.60
C LEU A 184 0.24 0.93 -19.84
N THR A 185 0.90 1.81 -20.59
CA THR A 185 1.79 1.42 -21.70
C THR A 185 3.13 0.88 -21.18
N GLU A 186 3.88 0.16 -22.02
CA GLU A 186 5.18 -0.41 -21.60
C GLU A 186 6.22 0.67 -21.28
N ASN A 187 6.33 1.71 -22.12
CA ASN A 187 7.38 2.73 -22.04
C ASN A 187 6.90 4.09 -21.52
N GLY A 188 5.64 4.15 -21.08
CA GLY A 188 5.01 5.38 -20.60
C GLY A 188 4.48 6.23 -21.74
N GLU A 189 3.82 7.32 -21.38
CA GLU A 189 3.22 8.26 -22.32
C GLU A 189 3.28 9.71 -21.80
N GLN A 190 3.13 10.66 -22.71
CA GLN A 190 3.05 12.05 -22.33
C GLN A 190 1.70 12.34 -21.68
N VAL A 191 1.73 12.72 -20.40
CA VAL A 191 0.51 13.06 -19.64
C VAL A 191 0.52 14.55 -19.30
N PRO A 192 -0.48 15.33 -19.74
CA PRO A 192 -0.62 16.73 -19.39
C PRO A 192 -0.56 16.97 -17.88
N ARG A 193 -0.07 18.16 -17.49
CA ARG A 193 -0.11 18.56 -16.08
C ARG A 193 -1.57 18.80 -15.67
N LEU A 194 -1.92 18.38 -14.45
CA LEU A 194 -3.20 18.74 -13.86
C LEU A 194 -3.23 20.27 -13.69
N LYS A 195 -4.27 20.92 -14.23
CA LYS A 195 -4.51 22.33 -13.94
C LYS A 195 -4.92 22.45 -12.47
N PRO A 196 -4.41 23.43 -11.71
CA PRO A 196 -4.95 23.71 -10.38
C PRO A 196 -6.45 23.99 -10.52
N LEU A 197 -7.26 23.41 -9.64
CA LEU A 197 -8.66 23.82 -9.50
C LEU A 197 -8.66 25.32 -9.19
N ARG A 198 -9.20 26.14 -10.08
CA ARG A 198 -9.47 27.55 -9.76
C ARG A 198 -10.60 27.53 -8.72
N CYS A 199 -10.37 28.14 -7.56
CA CYS A 199 -11.48 28.48 -6.68
C CYS A 199 -12.30 29.52 -7.42
N GLU A 200 -13.54 29.20 -7.76
CA GLU A 200 -14.50 30.22 -8.18
C GLU A 200 -14.84 31.04 -6.94
N GLU A 201 -14.31 32.26 -6.89
CA GLU A 201 -14.77 33.26 -5.93
C GLU A 201 -16.25 33.51 -6.23
N SER A 202 -17.11 33.12 -5.28
CA SER A 202 -18.51 33.52 -5.29
C SER A 202 -18.54 35.03 -5.09
N SER A 203 -18.80 35.78 -6.16
CA SER A 203 -19.09 37.20 -6.06
C SER A 203 -20.44 37.34 -5.36
N SER A 204 -20.41 37.59 -4.05
CA SER A 204 -21.55 38.18 -3.35
C SER A 204 -21.72 39.60 -3.89
N THR A 205 -22.79 39.82 -4.64
CA THR A 205 -23.27 41.15 -4.99
C THR A 205 -23.66 41.87 -3.69
N GLU A 206 -22.99 42.98 -3.39
CA GLU A 206 -23.44 43.94 -2.39
C GLU A 206 -24.71 44.63 -2.92
N ASP A 207 -25.83 44.39 -2.24
CA ASP A 207 -27.01 45.26 -2.28
C ASP A 207 -26.66 46.55 -1.52
N GLU A 208 -26.39 47.64 -2.25
CA GLU A 208 -26.53 48.98 -1.69
C GLU A 208 -27.85 49.60 -2.16
N GLY A 209 -28.70 49.89 -1.19
CA GLY A 209 -29.99 50.52 -1.39
C GLY A 209 -29.90 51.97 -1.85
N GLY A 210 -30.94 52.38 -2.56
CA GLY A 210 -31.35 53.76 -2.83
C GLY A 210 -32.86 53.81 -2.94
#